data_AF-A0A8J7USE4-F1
#
_entry.id   AF-A0A8J7USE4-F1
#
_cell.length_a   1.000
_cell.length_b   1.000
_cell.length_c   1.000
_cell.angle_alpha   90.00
_cell.angle_beta   90.00
_cell.angle_gamma   90.00
#
_symmetry.space_group_name_H-M   'P 1'
#
loop_
_entity.id
_entity.type
_entity.pdbx_description
1 polymer ?
#
loop_
_entity_poly.entity_id
_entity_poly.type
_entity_poly.pdbx_seq_one_letter_code
_entity_poly.pdbx_strand_id
1 'polypeptide(L)' 'MAKISSLERSKLDRLAIDMLISAPLMDGKEMEETLEQLKYMAMLKSGKRKITKELDSWASLAYLESLGEDEYTKLK' A
#
# COMPACT_ATOMS: atom_id res chain seq x y z
N MET A 1 14.36 -1.72 18.41
CA MET A 1 13.65 -1.78 17.12
C MET A 1 14.66 -1.48 16.03
N ALA A 2 14.92 -2.43 15.13
CA ALA A 2 15.86 -2.22 14.02
C ALA A 2 15.35 -1.07 13.12
N LYS A 3 16.21 -0.11 12.81
CA LYS A 3 15.91 0.93 11.82
C LYS A 3 16.02 0.30 10.43
N ILE A 4 14.89 -0.02 9.82
CA ILE A 4 14.82 -0.32 8.39
C ILE A 4 15.42 0.85 7.58
N SER A 5 16.22 0.49 6.59
CA SER A 5 16.89 1.39 5.66
C SER A 5 15.90 2.11 4.74
N SER A 6 16.37 3.15 4.05
CA SER A 6 15.55 3.84 3.05
C SER A 6 15.14 2.93 1.90
N LEU A 7 16.05 2.05 1.46
CA LEU A 7 15.80 1.10 0.38
C LEU A 7 14.72 0.09 0.74
N GLU A 8 14.73 -0.43 1.97
CA GLU A 8 13.72 -1.35 2.47
C GLU A 8 12.34 -0.69 2.57
N ARG A 9 12.28 0.59 2.97
CA ARG A 9 11.01 1.35 2.97
C ARG A 9 10.41 1.46 1.57
N SER A 10 11.22 1.80 0.56
CA SER A 10 10.73 1.89 -0.82
C SER A 10 10.27 0.54 -1.38
N LYS A 11 10.93 -0.57 -1.00
CA LYS A 11 10.48 -1.92 -1.39
C LYS A 11 9.16 -2.30 -0.74
N LEU A 12 8.98 -1.97 0.55
CA LEU A 12 7.70 -2.17 1.24
C LEU A 12 6.58 -1.35 0.59
N ASP A 13 6.87 -0.11 0.19
CA ASP A 13 5.90 0.74 -0.50
C ASP A 13 5.43 0.12 -1.81
N ARG A 14 6.37 -0.34 -2.64
CA ARG A 14 6.02 -0.97 -3.91
C ARG A 14 5.18 -2.23 -3.71
N LEU A 15 5.60 -3.11 -2.80
CA LEU A 15 4.88 -4.34 -2.50
C LEU A 15 3.45 -4.06 -2.02
N ALA A 16 3.27 -3.09 -1.11
CA ALA A 16 1.95 -2.72 -0.60
C ALA A 16 1.02 -2.19 -1.70
N ILE A 17 1.56 -1.36 -2.60
CA ILE A 17 0.82 -0.84 -3.74
C ILE A 17 0.40 -1.97 -4.70
N ASP A 18 1.31 -2.88 -5.03
CA ASP A 18 1.03 -4.03 -5.90
C ASP A 18 -0.06 -4.95 -5.31
N MET A 19 -0.03 -5.18 -4.00
CA MET A 19 -1.06 -5.94 -3.28
C MET A 19 -2.43 -5.26 -3.38
N LEU A 20 -2.48 -3.93 -3.19
CA LEU A 20 -3.72 -3.15 -3.26
C LEU A 20 -4.30 -3.07 -4.67
N ILE A 21 -3.45 -2.96 -5.70
CA ILE A 21 -3.88 -3.03 -7.11
C ILE A 21 -4.52 -4.39 -7.41
N SER A 22 -3.99 -5.46 -6.82
CA SER A 22 -4.49 -6.83 -7.00
C SER A 22 -5.73 -7.15 -6.16
N ALA A 23 -6.09 -6.28 -5.21
CA ALA A 23 -7.18 -6.51 -4.25
C ALA A 23 -8.55 -6.85 -4.87
N PRO A 24 -8.96 -6.29 -6.03
CA PRO A 24 -10.21 -6.66 -6.68
C PRO A 24 -10.29 -8.12 -7.15
N LEU A 25 -9.15 -8.82 -7.25
CA LEU A 25 -9.05 -10.21 -7.68
C LEU A 25 -9.05 -11.20 -6.50
N MET A 26 -8.97 -10.69 -5.27
CA MET A 26 -8.87 -11.51 -4.06
C MET A 26 -10.24 -11.98 -3.59
N ASP A 27 -10.29 -13.20 -3.06
CA ASP A 27 -11.45 -13.65 -2.29
C ASP A 27 -11.49 -13.02 -0.88
N GLY A 28 -12.56 -13.28 -0.12
CA GLY A 28 -12.75 -12.68 1.20
C GLY A 28 -11.65 -13.04 2.21
N LYS A 29 -11.09 -14.26 2.12
CA LYS A 29 -10.02 -14.71 3.01
C LYS A 29 -8.69 -14.09 2.59
N GLU A 30 -8.37 -14.10 1.30
CA GLU A 30 -7.17 -13.47 0.75
C GLU A 30 -7.12 -11.97 1.05
N MET A 31 -8.27 -11.29 0.97
CA MET A 31 -8.39 -9.88 1.35
C MET A 31 -8.08 -9.65 2.83
N GLU A 32 -8.62 -10.49 3.72
CA GLU A 32 -8.39 -10.37 5.16
C GLU A 32 -6.90 -10.58 5.52
N GLU A 33 -6.28 -11.61 4.95
CA GLU A 33 -4.83 -11.88 5.10
C GLU A 33 -3.98 -10.72 4.54
N THR A 34 -4.37 -10.16 3.39
CA THR A 34 -3.71 -9.01 2.76
C THR A 34 -3.79 -7.78 3.66
N LEU A 35 -4.94 -7.50 4.28
CA LEU A 35 -5.11 -6.38 5.20
C LEU A 35 -4.24 -6.53 6.47
N GLU A 36 -4.08 -7.73 7.00
CA GLU A 36 -3.18 -8.00 8.12
C GLU A 36 -1.72 -7.77 7.74
N GLN A 37 -1.30 -8.27 6.58
CA GLN A 37 0.05 -8.06 6.07
C GLN A 37 0.36 -6.58 5.85
N LEU A 38 -0.56 -5.83 5.22
CA LEU A 38 -0.40 -4.39 5.02
C LEU A 38 -0.27 -3.62 6.34
N LYS A 39 -1.08 -3.94 7.36
CA LYS A 39 -0.96 -3.34 8.71
C LYS A 39 0.41 -3.63 9.33
N TYR A 40 0.91 -4.85 9.19
CA TYR A 40 2.23 -5.23 9.68
C TYR A 40 3.35 -4.48 8.96
N MET A 41 3.31 -4.42 7.63
CA MET A 41 4.27 -3.67 6.82
C MET A 41 4.26 -2.17 7.18
N ALA A 42 3.09 -1.57 7.34
CA ALA A 42 2.93 -0.18 7.73
C ALA A 42 3.50 0.08 9.14
N MET A 43 3.29 -0.86 10.07
CA MET A 43 3.89 -0.80 11.41
C MET A 43 5.41 -0.86 11.35
N LEU A 44 5.98 -1.74 10.51
CA LEU A 44 7.42 -1.83 10.31
C LEU A 44 7.95 -0.50 9.74
N LYS A 45 7.33 0.02 8.69
CA LYS A 45 7.74 1.25 7.98
C LYS A 45 7.73 2.49 8.87
N SER A 46 6.61 2.71 9.56
CA SER A 46 6.24 4.01 10.12
C SER A 46 6.10 4.01 11.65
N GLY A 47 6.10 2.82 12.27
CA GLY A 47 5.79 2.61 13.68
C GLY A 47 4.28 2.62 13.96
N LYS A 48 3.90 2.15 15.15
CA LYS A 48 2.49 1.92 15.55
C LYS A 48 1.57 3.14 15.41
N ARG A 49 2.09 4.36 15.57
CA ARG A 49 1.29 5.60 15.58
C ARG A 49 0.91 6.10 14.17
N LYS A 50 1.50 5.54 13.12
CA LYS A 50 1.38 6.06 11.74
C LYS A 50 0.84 5.02 10.75
N ILE A 51 0.38 3.87 11.24
CA ILE A 51 -0.15 2.77 10.41
C ILE A 51 -1.26 3.27 9.47
N THR A 52 -2.29 3.93 10.01
CA THR A 52 -3.43 4.43 9.20
C THR A 52 -2.96 5.38 8.11
N LYS A 53 -2.09 6.34 8.44
CA LYS A 53 -1.53 7.29 7.46
C LYS A 53 -0.80 6.58 6.33
N GLU A 54 -0.06 5.51 6.65
CA GLU A 54 0.68 4.74 5.66
C GLU A 54 -0.25 3.93 4.75
N LEU A 55 -1.26 3.29 5.34
CA LEU A 55 -2.30 2.57 4.58
C LEU A 55 -3.06 3.52 3.63
N ASP A 56 -3.46 4.70 4.11
CA ASP A 56 -4.13 5.71 3.29
C ASP A 56 -3.25 6.18 2.14
N SER A 57 -1.94 6.35 2.39
CA SER A 57 -0.97 6.72 1.37
C SER A 57 -0.85 5.66 0.29
N TRP A 58 -0.72 4.39 0.67
CA TRP A 58 -0.64 3.28 -0.29
C TRP A 58 -1.94 3.09 -1.06
N ALA A 59 -3.09 3.19 -0.41
CA ALA A 59 -4.40 3.12 -1.07
C ALA A 59 -4.58 4.24 -2.11
N SER A 60 -4.17 5.46 -1.76
CA SER A 60 -4.22 6.59 -2.69
C SER A 60 -3.33 6.33 -3.92
N LEU A 61 -2.10 5.87 -3.71
CA LEU A 61 -1.17 5.58 -4.80
C LEU A 61 -1.64 4.39 -5.66
N ALA A 62 -2.15 3.33 -5.05
CA ALA A 62 -2.69 2.18 -5.77
C ALA A 62 -3.89 2.56 -6.64
N TYR A 63 -4.81 3.37 -6.11
CA TYR A 63 -5.93 3.92 -6.88
C TYR A 63 -5.40 4.72 -8.08
N LEU A 64 -4.52 5.68 -7.81
CA LEU A 64 -3.88 6.50 -8.82
C LEU A 64 -3.19 5.68 -9.94
N GLU A 65 -2.42 4.66 -9.58
CA GLU A 65 -1.78 3.74 -10.55
C GLU A 65 -2.80 2.90 -11.31
N SER A 66 -3.91 2.50 -10.67
CA SER A 66 -4.95 1.68 -11.29
C SER A 66 -5.76 2.39 -12.38
N LEU A 67 -5.82 3.73 -12.35
CA LEU A 67 -6.53 4.52 -13.36
C LEU A 67 -5.76 4.65 -14.69
N GLY A 68 -4.46 4.31 -14.71
CA GLY A 68 -3.59 4.51 -15.88
C GLY A 68 -3.31 5.98 -16.21
N GLU A 69 -2.33 6.26 -17.08
CA GLU A 69 -1.94 7.63 -17.46
C GLU A 69 -3.06 8.44 -18.15
N ASP A 70 -4.06 7.76 -18.73
CA ASP A 70 -5.08 8.38 -19.60
C ASP A 70 -6.24 9.07 -18.86
N GLU A 71 -6.53 8.74 -17.60
CA GLU A 71 -7.58 9.43 -16.82
C GLU A 71 -7.10 10.73 -16.17
N TYR A 72 -5.79 10.89 -15.94
CA TYR A 72 -5.22 12.10 -15.34
C TYR A 72 -5.38 13.36 -16.20
N THR A 73 -5.48 13.21 -17.52
CA THR A 73 -5.64 14.34 -18.45
C THR A 73 -7.08 14.84 -18.52
N LYS A 74 -8.07 14.09 -18.01
CA LYS A 74 -9.49 14.46 -18.02
C LYS A 74 -9.96 15.19 -16.76
N LEU A 75 -9.12 15.24 -15.72
CA LEU A 75 -9.40 15.92 -14.44
C LEU A 75 -8.76 17.32 -14.34
N LYS A 76 -8.11 17.79 -15.42
CA LYS A 76 -7.61 19.17 -15.59
C LYS A 76 -8.44 19.90 -16.64
#